data_AF-A0A8S3SJK5-F1
#
_entry.id   AF-A0A8S3SJK5-F1
#
_cell.length_a   1.000
_cell.length_b   1.000
_cell.length_c   1.000
_cell.angle_alpha   90.00
_cell.angle_beta   90.00
_cell.angle_gamma   90.00
#
_symmetry.space_group_name_H-M   'P 1'
#
loop_
_entity.id
_entity.type
_entity.pdbx_description
1 polymer ?
#
loop_
_entity_poly.entity_id
_entity_poly.type
_entity_poly.pdbx_seq_one_letter_code
_entity_poly.pdbx_strand_id
1 'polypeptide(L)'
;MTTLSHMKGVRTRYRNTLYTEIQEGNSILHAEISKPHRQEMVHKSAKCIEKLKVYINKLEIQSSKVASSLEEDQSGTADKLADEDCKLCSDATDCYLELENFKERLVDNIKLETTENVEKVNPSDFIQLQQEMKDIIQTQLKQQEEIIKSQQKSESVETNVKLPKIDIISFNGDKTKWNEFWDSFESTIDQNKRLSNIDKFNYLKSKLVGDAKYAISGLNVSHENYIVAVNILKERFGNTQDVIDLHYCEMINLQCPSNKTYS
;
A
#
# COMPACT_ATOMS: atom_id res chain seq x y z
N MET A 1 -4.74 22.89 -25.20
CA MET A 1 -6.14 23.21 -24.86
C MET A 1 -6.88 21.90 -24.65
N THR A 2 -7.38 21.64 -23.44
CA THR A 2 -8.22 20.47 -23.16
C THR A 2 -9.61 20.71 -23.75
N THR A 3 -10.16 19.77 -24.51
CA THR A 3 -11.47 19.95 -25.14
C THR A 3 -12.59 19.90 -24.09
N LEU A 4 -13.66 20.68 -24.29
CA LEU A 4 -14.85 20.67 -23.40
C LEU A 4 -15.44 19.27 -23.23
N SER A 5 -15.39 18.44 -24.29
CA SER A 5 -15.78 17.03 -24.25
C SER A 5 -14.96 16.22 -23.24
N HIS A 6 -13.63 16.42 -23.21
CA HIS A 6 -12.76 15.77 -22.24
C HIS A 6 -13.08 16.19 -20.81
N MET A 7 -13.30 17.48 -20.55
CA MET A 7 -13.65 17.97 -19.21
C MET A 7 -14.98 17.41 -18.71
N LYS A 8 -16.00 17.33 -19.58
CA LYS A 8 -17.27 16.65 -19.26
C LYS A 8 -17.07 15.16 -18.94
N GLY A 9 -16.21 14.46 -19.68
CA GLY A 9 -15.87 13.06 -19.41
C GLY A 9 -15.16 12.84 -18.07
N VAL A 10 -14.22 13.72 -17.70
CA VAL A 10 -13.54 13.69 -16.40
C VAL A 10 -14.52 13.93 -15.25
N ARG A 11 -15.42 14.93 -15.40
CA ARG A 11 -16.49 15.21 -14.45
C ARG A 11 -17.39 14.00 -14.22
N THR A 12 -17.85 13.33 -15.28
CA THR A 12 -18.68 12.12 -15.16
C THR A 12 -17.98 11.01 -14.39
N ARG A 13 -16.67 10.82 -14.60
CA ARG A 13 -15.90 9.81 -13.84
C ARG A 13 -15.87 10.13 -12.35
N TYR A 14 -15.54 11.37 -11.96
CA TYR A 14 -15.51 11.77 -10.55
C TYR A 14 -16.89 11.65 -9.90
N ARG A 15 -17.94 12.01 -10.63
CA ARG A 15 -19.32 11.87 -10.16
C ARG A 15 -19.70 10.41 -9.88
N ASN A 16 -19.40 9.51 -10.82
CA ASN A 16 -19.69 8.08 -10.66
C ASN A 16 -18.90 7.47 -9.50
N THR A 17 -17.61 7.80 -9.38
CA THR A 17 -16.80 7.33 -8.26
C THR A 17 -17.33 7.86 -6.93
N LEU A 18 -17.66 9.16 -6.84
CA LEU A 18 -18.22 9.74 -5.62
C LEU A 18 -19.53 9.06 -5.21
N TYR A 19 -20.41 8.77 -6.18
CA TYR A 19 -21.64 8.03 -5.93
C TYR A 19 -21.37 6.62 -5.37
N THR A 20 -20.40 5.89 -5.92
CA THR A 20 -20.01 4.57 -5.40
C THR A 20 -19.48 4.66 -3.97
N GLU A 21 -18.65 5.65 -3.64
CA GLU A 21 -18.13 5.84 -2.29
C GLU A 21 -19.23 6.19 -1.28
N ILE A 22 -20.25 6.97 -1.67
CA ILE A 22 -21.44 7.22 -0.83
C ILE A 22 -22.16 5.89 -0.52
N GLN A 23 -22.35 5.01 -1.51
CA GLN A 23 -22.99 3.71 -1.28
C GLN A 23 -22.15 2.82 -0.34
N GLU A 24 -20.82 2.82 -0.50
CA GLU A 24 -19.92 2.12 0.41
C GLU A 24 -20.01 2.69 1.84
N GLY A 25 -20.06 4.02 1.98
CA GLY A 25 -20.27 4.71 3.25
C GLY A 25 -21.57 4.30 3.95
N ASN A 26 -22.69 4.32 3.23
CA ASN A 26 -23.98 3.89 3.75
C ASN A 26 -23.97 2.40 4.16
N SER A 27 -23.29 1.55 3.41
CA SER A 27 -23.11 0.15 3.79
C SER A 27 -22.32 -0.02 5.10
N ILE A 28 -21.33 0.83 5.36
CA ILE A 28 -20.55 0.82 6.61
C ILE A 28 -21.41 1.31 7.78
N LEU A 29 -22.17 2.39 7.59
CA LEU A 29 -23.03 2.98 8.62
C LEU A 29 -24.12 2.03 9.12
N HIS A 30 -24.65 1.19 8.22
CA HIS A 30 -25.72 0.24 8.53
C HIS A 30 -25.23 -1.20 8.79
N ALA A 31 -23.92 -1.44 8.82
CA ALA A 31 -23.37 -2.76 9.14
C ALA A 31 -23.64 -3.15 10.59
N GLU A 32 -23.94 -4.43 10.85
CA GLU A 32 -24.02 -4.96 12.22
C GLU A 32 -22.61 -5.04 12.85
N ILE A 33 -22.40 -4.32 13.95
CA ILE A 33 -21.07 -4.16 14.55
C ILE A 33 -20.89 -5.09 15.73
N SER A 34 -20.26 -6.23 15.48
CA SER A 34 -19.76 -7.12 16.54
C SER A 34 -18.43 -6.60 17.14
N LYS A 35 -18.14 -6.92 18.41
CA LYS A 35 -16.89 -6.52 19.10
C LYS A 35 -15.61 -6.76 18.27
N PRO A 36 -15.35 -7.95 17.71
CA PRO A 36 -14.15 -8.22 16.92
C PRO A 36 -14.04 -7.43 15.61
N HIS A 37 -15.15 -6.90 15.08
CA HIS A 37 -15.17 -6.18 13.80
C HIS A 37 -15.04 -4.66 13.96
N ARG A 38 -15.02 -4.11 15.19
CA ARG A 38 -14.98 -2.66 15.40
C ARG A 38 -13.73 -2.00 14.81
N GLN A 39 -12.55 -2.59 15.01
CA GLN A 39 -11.29 -2.05 14.46
C GLN A 39 -11.29 -2.06 12.93
N GLU A 40 -11.83 -3.12 12.32
CA GLU A 40 -11.99 -3.20 10.88
C GLU A 40 -12.95 -2.12 10.36
N MET A 41 -14.07 -1.89 11.05
CA MET A 41 -15.02 -0.83 10.70
C MET A 41 -14.43 0.57 10.85
N VAL A 42 -13.58 0.81 11.86
CA VAL A 42 -12.81 2.06 11.97
C VAL A 42 -11.90 2.25 10.76
N HIS A 43 -11.19 1.20 10.32
CA HIS A 43 -10.32 1.30 9.15
C HIS A 43 -11.11 1.54 7.85
N LYS A 44 -12.20 0.80 7.64
CA LYS A 44 -13.07 0.96 6.46
C LYS A 44 -13.70 2.35 6.39
N SER A 45 -14.25 2.83 7.51
CA SER A 45 -14.81 4.19 7.59
C SER A 45 -13.75 5.26 7.32
N ALA A 46 -12.55 5.14 7.89
CA ALA A 46 -11.45 6.09 7.62
C ALA A 46 -11.07 6.14 6.14
N LYS A 47 -10.95 4.99 5.48
CA LYS A 47 -10.62 4.90 4.05
C LYS A 47 -11.72 5.51 3.18
N CYS A 48 -12.99 5.23 3.49
CA CYS A 48 -14.13 5.82 2.78
C CYS A 48 -14.17 7.35 2.94
N ILE A 49 -13.97 7.85 4.17
CA ILE A 49 -13.87 9.29 4.48
C ILE A 49 -12.80 9.98 3.61
N GLU A 50 -11.59 9.42 3.52
CA GLU A 50 -10.52 10.03 2.73
C GLU A 50 -10.88 10.14 1.25
N LYS A 51 -11.48 9.08 0.69
CA LYS A 51 -11.91 9.08 -0.70
C LYS A 51 -13.05 10.08 -0.94
N LEU A 52 -14.06 10.15 -0.06
CA LEU A 52 -15.14 11.13 -0.15
C LEU A 52 -14.56 12.56 -0.19
N LYS A 53 -13.65 12.91 0.74
CA LYS A 53 -12.96 14.21 0.74
C LYS A 53 -12.27 14.52 -0.59
N VAL A 54 -11.52 13.55 -1.12
CA VAL A 54 -10.77 13.72 -2.37
C VAL A 54 -11.70 13.92 -3.56
N TYR A 55 -12.77 13.12 -3.67
CA TYR A 55 -13.65 13.15 -4.84
C TYR A 55 -14.66 14.29 -4.81
N ILE A 56 -15.11 14.75 -3.63
CA ILE A 56 -15.87 16.00 -3.48
C ILE A 56 -15.05 17.16 -4.06
N ASN A 57 -13.82 17.36 -3.55
CA ASN A 57 -12.98 18.47 -3.99
C ASN A 57 -12.64 18.39 -5.50
N LYS A 58 -12.33 17.18 -6.00
CA LYS A 58 -12.08 16.97 -7.44
C LYS A 58 -13.31 17.31 -8.28
N LEU A 59 -14.51 16.91 -7.85
CA LEU A 59 -15.74 17.18 -8.58
C LEU A 59 -16.03 18.69 -8.60
N GLU A 60 -15.98 19.37 -7.44
CA GLU A 60 -16.18 20.82 -7.34
C GLU A 60 -15.25 21.62 -8.27
N ILE A 61 -13.95 21.29 -8.26
CA ILE A 61 -12.96 21.94 -9.13
C ILE A 61 -13.28 21.68 -10.61
N GLN A 62 -13.68 20.47 -10.99
CA GLN A 62 -14.02 20.18 -12.38
C GLN A 62 -15.32 20.83 -12.81
N SER A 63 -16.34 20.87 -11.94
CA SER A 63 -17.62 21.50 -12.24
C SER A 63 -17.46 23.00 -12.43
N SER A 64 -16.64 23.66 -11.59
CA SER A 64 -16.26 25.06 -11.78
C SER A 64 -15.54 25.31 -13.13
N LYS A 65 -14.60 24.42 -13.51
CA LYS A 65 -13.89 24.50 -14.80
C LYS A 65 -14.80 24.28 -16.00
N VAL A 66 -15.75 23.35 -15.91
CA VAL A 66 -16.73 23.09 -16.97
C VAL A 66 -17.67 24.28 -17.11
N ALA A 67 -18.13 24.87 -16.01
CA ALA A 67 -19.00 26.04 -16.01
C ALA A 67 -18.33 27.26 -16.69
N SER A 68 -17.06 27.54 -16.38
CA SER A 68 -16.33 28.67 -16.98
C SER A 68 -15.95 28.47 -18.46
N SER A 69 -16.04 27.24 -18.98
CA SER A 69 -15.71 26.90 -20.38
C SER A 69 -16.94 26.79 -21.29
N LEU A 70 -18.15 27.03 -20.77
CA LEU A 70 -19.40 27.05 -21.54
C LEU A 70 -19.68 28.49 -22.02
N GLU A 71 -19.98 28.66 -23.30
CA GLU A 71 -20.38 29.95 -23.89
C GLU A 71 -21.75 30.41 -23.35
N GLU A 72 -21.99 31.72 -23.29
CA GLU A 72 -23.17 32.36 -22.66
C GLU A 72 -24.51 31.80 -23.19
N ASP A 73 -24.58 31.38 -24.46
CA ASP A 73 -25.79 30.82 -25.09
C ASP A 73 -26.19 29.41 -24.57
N GLN A 74 -25.34 28.72 -23.79
CA GLN A 74 -25.62 27.43 -23.16
C GLN A 74 -25.85 27.50 -21.63
N SER A 75 -26.01 28.71 -21.06
CA SER A 75 -26.15 28.97 -19.61
C SER A 75 -27.13 28.00 -18.91
N GLY A 76 -28.32 27.77 -19.45
CA GLY A 76 -29.31 26.89 -18.83
C GLY A 76 -28.93 25.39 -18.76
N THR A 77 -27.93 24.96 -19.54
CA THR A 77 -27.34 23.60 -19.44
C THR A 77 -26.21 23.56 -18.42
N ALA A 78 -25.45 24.65 -18.29
CA ALA A 78 -24.42 24.80 -17.25
C ALA A 78 -25.04 24.76 -15.85
N ASP A 79 -26.14 25.48 -15.65
CA ASP A 79 -26.82 25.60 -14.35
C ASP A 79 -27.37 24.26 -13.86
N LYS A 80 -28.04 23.49 -14.72
CA LYS A 80 -28.53 22.14 -14.36
C LYS A 80 -27.41 21.18 -13.99
N LEU A 81 -26.28 21.25 -14.70
CA LEU A 81 -25.15 20.38 -14.44
C LEU A 81 -24.44 20.76 -13.13
N ALA A 82 -24.35 22.06 -12.83
CA ALA A 82 -23.82 22.57 -11.57
C ALA A 82 -24.73 22.21 -10.39
N ASP A 83 -26.05 22.35 -10.54
CA ASP A 83 -27.05 22.01 -9.51
C ASP A 83 -26.99 20.53 -9.11
N GLU A 84 -26.88 19.64 -10.11
CA GLU A 84 -26.80 18.22 -9.83
C GLU A 84 -25.49 17.79 -9.12
N ASP A 85 -24.38 18.42 -9.47
CA ASP A 85 -23.10 18.13 -8.81
C ASP A 85 -23.06 18.74 -7.40
N CYS A 86 -23.64 19.93 -7.22
CA CYS A 86 -23.79 20.57 -5.92
C CYS A 86 -24.59 19.68 -4.98
N LYS A 87 -25.70 19.10 -5.48
CA LYS A 87 -26.49 18.13 -4.72
C LYS A 87 -25.68 16.90 -4.34
N LEU A 88 -24.97 16.28 -5.29
CA LEU A 88 -24.17 15.10 -4.99
C LEU A 88 -23.04 15.38 -3.99
N CYS A 89 -22.39 16.55 -4.09
CA CYS A 89 -21.39 16.97 -3.12
C CYS A 89 -21.99 17.21 -1.73
N SER A 90 -23.22 17.74 -1.65
CA SER A 90 -23.96 17.85 -0.38
C SER A 90 -24.23 16.48 0.22
N ASP A 91 -24.82 15.55 -0.55
CA ASP A 91 -25.12 14.19 -0.11
C ASP A 91 -23.83 13.46 0.34
N ALA A 92 -22.71 13.67 -0.37
CA ALA A 92 -21.40 13.13 0.01
C ALA A 92 -20.85 13.74 1.29
N THR A 93 -21.07 15.04 1.52
CA THR A 93 -20.64 15.75 2.72
C THR A 93 -21.42 15.26 3.94
N ASP A 94 -22.74 15.03 3.80
CA ASP A 94 -23.57 14.46 4.85
C ASP A 94 -23.10 13.04 5.22
N CYS A 95 -22.88 12.18 4.21
CA CYS A 95 -22.34 10.83 4.40
C CYS A 95 -20.97 10.86 5.09
N TYR A 96 -20.10 11.79 4.70
CA TYR A 96 -18.79 12.00 5.31
C TYR A 96 -18.90 12.36 6.81
N LEU A 97 -19.77 13.29 7.17
CA LEU A 97 -19.97 13.71 8.57
C LEU A 97 -20.52 12.57 9.43
N GLU A 98 -21.49 11.82 8.90
CA GLU A 98 -22.03 10.64 9.58
C GLU A 98 -20.96 9.58 9.82
N LEU A 99 -20.11 9.32 8.83
CA LEU A 99 -18.99 8.38 8.96
C LEU A 99 -17.95 8.85 9.97
N GLU A 100 -17.65 10.15 10.06
CA GLU A 100 -16.72 10.67 11.09
C GLU A 100 -17.26 10.45 12.49
N ASN A 101 -18.53 10.80 12.73
CA ASN A 101 -19.19 10.55 14.00
C ASN A 101 -19.24 9.05 14.34
N PHE A 102 -19.55 8.21 13.36
CA PHE A 102 -19.57 6.76 13.51
C PHE A 102 -18.20 6.20 13.90
N LYS A 103 -17.15 6.63 13.20
CA LYS A 103 -15.75 6.23 13.46
C LYS A 103 -15.31 6.63 14.87
N GLU A 104 -15.60 7.86 15.31
CA GLU A 104 -15.27 8.32 16.67
C GLU A 104 -15.93 7.46 17.74
N ARG A 105 -17.24 7.18 17.59
CA ARG A 105 -17.97 6.30 18.52
C ARG A 105 -17.34 4.90 18.61
N LEU A 106 -16.89 4.35 17.50
CA LEU A 106 -16.22 3.05 17.49
C LEU A 106 -14.86 3.09 18.20
N VAL A 107 -14.08 4.13 17.96
CA VAL A 107 -12.79 4.32 18.64
C VAL A 107 -12.98 4.42 20.14
N ASP A 108 -13.97 5.16 20.62
CA ASP A 108 -14.24 5.27 22.05
C ASP A 108 -14.72 3.97 22.67
N ASN A 109 -15.58 3.22 21.96
CA ASN A 109 -15.97 1.87 22.39
C ASN A 109 -14.76 0.93 22.52
N ILE A 110 -13.81 0.99 21.60
CA ILE A 110 -12.57 0.18 21.66
C ILE A 110 -11.71 0.57 22.87
N LYS A 111 -11.58 1.88 23.16
CA LYS A 111 -10.83 2.37 24.34
C LYS A 111 -11.44 1.84 25.64
N LEU A 112 -12.77 1.90 25.77
CA LEU A 112 -13.49 1.41 26.96
C LEU A 112 -13.28 -0.09 27.19
N GLU A 113 -13.33 -0.90 26.12
CA GLU A 113 -13.05 -2.34 26.20
C GLU A 113 -11.61 -2.65 26.60
N THR A 114 -10.67 -1.76 26.27
CA THR A 114 -9.27 -1.91 26.68
C THR A 114 -9.12 -1.58 28.18
N THR A 115 -9.80 -0.56 28.69
CA THR A 115 -9.76 -0.18 30.11
C THR A 115 -10.43 -1.18 31.03
N GLU A 116 -11.56 -1.79 30.64
CA GLU A 116 -12.21 -2.86 31.44
C GLU A 116 -11.33 -4.11 31.58
N ASN A 117 -10.43 -4.37 30.61
CA ASN A 117 -9.50 -5.49 30.68
C ASN A 117 -8.28 -5.22 31.59
N VAL A 118 -7.95 -3.95 31.86
CA VAL A 118 -6.83 -3.58 32.74
C VAL A 118 -7.20 -3.73 34.23
N GLU A 119 -8.46 -3.53 34.61
CA GLU A 119 -8.91 -3.70 36.01
C GLU A 119 -8.92 -5.15 36.50
N LYS A 120 -8.73 -6.15 35.61
CA LYS A 120 -8.68 -7.57 35.99
C LYS A 120 -7.27 -8.13 36.20
N VAL A 121 -6.22 -7.34 35.93
CA VAL A 121 -4.85 -7.78 36.16
C VAL A 121 -4.40 -7.28 37.53
N ASN A 122 -4.29 -8.20 38.50
CA ASN A 122 -3.72 -7.89 39.81
C ASN A 122 -2.29 -7.33 39.60
N PRO A 123 -1.97 -6.13 40.13
CA PRO A 123 -0.64 -5.54 39.99
C PRO A 123 0.49 -6.48 40.43
N SER A 124 0.21 -7.37 41.38
CA SER A 124 1.17 -8.37 41.85
C SER A 124 1.49 -9.43 40.79
N ASP A 125 0.50 -9.85 40.00
CA ASP A 125 0.69 -10.86 38.95
C ASP A 125 1.50 -10.29 37.78
N PHE A 126 1.28 -9.01 37.44
CA PHE A 126 2.06 -8.31 36.42
C PHE A 126 3.52 -8.13 36.84
N ILE A 127 3.77 -7.75 38.10
CA ILE A 127 5.13 -7.63 38.66
C ILE A 127 5.82 -9.00 38.66
N GLN A 128 5.11 -10.07 39.04
CA GLN A 128 5.67 -11.41 39.06
C GLN A 128 6.00 -11.92 37.64
N LEU A 129 5.10 -11.72 36.68
CA LEU A 129 5.36 -12.04 35.26
C LEU A 129 6.53 -11.24 34.69
N GLN A 130 6.65 -9.95 35.04
CA GLN A 130 7.80 -9.14 34.64
C GLN A 130 9.11 -9.65 35.23
N GLN A 131 9.09 -10.13 36.47
CA GLN A 131 10.25 -10.70 37.14
C GLN A 131 10.64 -12.04 36.52
N GLU A 132 9.68 -12.94 36.29
CA GLU A 132 9.90 -14.22 35.62
C GLU A 132 10.45 -14.03 34.19
N MET A 133 9.93 -13.06 33.43
CA MET A 133 10.47 -12.73 32.11
C MET A 133 11.92 -12.22 32.18
N LYS A 134 12.25 -11.38 33.18
CA LYS A 134 13.64 -10.91 33.37
C LYS A 134 14.59 -12.05 33.71
N ASP A 135 14.15 -12.98 34.54
CA ASP A 135 14.95 -14.14 34.94
C ASP A 135 15.16 -15.11 33.76
N ILE A 136 14.13 -15.33 32.93
CA ILE A 136 14.25 -16.12 31.70
C ILE A 136 15.24 -15.46 30.72
N ILE A 137 15.14 -14.15 30.49
CA ILE A 137 16.05 -13.42 29.60
C ILE A 137 17.49 -13.46 30.13
N GLN A 138 17.71 -13.22 31.43
CA GLN A 138 19.04 -13.32 32.03
C GLN A 138 19.62 -14.73 31.93
N THR A 139 18.79 -15.76 32.11
CA THR A 139 19.22 -17.16 32.01
C THR A 139 19.58 -17.51 30.57
N GLN A 140 18.79 -17.06 29.58
CA GLN A 140 19.08 -17.24 28.16
C GLN A 140 20.34 -16.49 27.71
N LEU A 141 20.57 -15.28 28.21
CA LEU A 141 21.78 -14.51 27.93
C LEU A 141 23.03 -15.19 28.51
N LYS A 142 22.96 -15.70 29.75
CA LYS A 142 24.06 -16.47 30.35
C LYS A 142 24.34 -17.77 29.59
N GLN A 143 23.30 -18.48 29.15
CA GLN A 143 23.46 -19.67 28.32
C GLN A 143 24.09 -19.35 26.96
N GLN A 144 23.70 -18.24 26.31
CA GLN A 144 24.36 -17.78 25.09
C GLN A 144 25.83 -17.43 25.31
N GLU A 145 26.18 -16.76 26.41
CA GLU A 145 27.57 -16.44 26.76
C GLU A 145 28.43 -17.69 27.02
N GLU A 146 27.88 -18.74 27.64
CA GLU A 146 28.58 -20.02 27.82
C GLU A 146 28.71 -20.84 26.53
N ILE A 147 27.72 -20.77 25.64
CA ILE A 147 27.81 -21.35 24.28
C ILE A 147 28.90 -20.63 23.46
N ILE A 148 28.99 -19.30 23.56
CA ILE A 148 30.03 -18.52 22.87
C ILE A 148 31.42 -18.81 23.44
N LYS A 149 31.56 -18.99 24.76
CA LYS A 149 32.84 -19.37 25.40
C LYS A 149 33.29 -20.79 25.05
N SER A 150 32.35 -21.74 24.94
CA SER A 150 32.66 -23.13 24.58
C SER A 150 32.98 -23.32 23.09
N GLN A 151 32.55 -22.39 22.22
CA GLN A 151 32.90 -22.37 20.79
C GLN A 151 34.28 -21.77 20.47
N GLN A 152 35.01 -21.23 21.46
CA GLN A 152 36.38 -20.71 21.25
C GLN A 152 37.50 -21.76 21.39
N LYS A 153 37.17 -23.06 21.59
CA LYS A 153 38.16 -24.15 21.68
C LYS A 153 37.99 -25.24 20.62
N SER A 154 37.67 -24.86 19.39
CA SER A 154 37.85 -25.70 18.22
C SER A 154 38.29 -24.84 17.06
N GLU A 155 39.45 -25.18 16.49
CA GLU A 155 39.93 -24.63 15.23
C GLU A 155 38.81 -24.54 14.20
N SER A 156 38.79 -23.42 13.51
CA SER A 156 37.97 -23.12 12.36
C SER A 156 37.91 -24.28 11.37
N VAL A 157 36.83 -25.05 11.42
CA VAL A 157 36.23 -25.60 10.21
C VAL A 157 35.10 -24.64 9.86
N GLU A 158 35.48 -23.50 9.26
CA GLU A 158 34.58 -22.89 8.29
C GLU A 158 34.22 -24.02 7.33
N THR A 159 32.95 -24.37 7.24
CA THR A 159 32.46 -25.07 6.06
C THR A 159 32.59 -24.08 4.91
N ASN A 160 33.82 -23.99 4.42
CA ASN A 160 34.24 -23.36 3.18
C ASN A 160 33.71 -24.23 2.04
N VAL A 161 32.40 -24.43 2.01
CA VAL A 161 31.72 -24.70 0.76
C VAL A 161 31.81 -23.36 0.03
N LYS A 162 32.89 -23.20 -0.74
CA LYS A 162 32.97 -22.16 -1.76
C LYS A 162 31.91 -22.49 -2.80
N LEU A 163 30.67 -22.16 -2.48
CA LEU A 163 29.63 -22.00 -3.46
C LEU A 163 30.15 -20.99 -4.49
N PRO A 164 29.96 -21.23 -5.79
CA PRO A 164 30.31 -20.25 -6.81
C PRO A 164 29.73 -18.90 -6.38
N LYS A 165 30.52 -17.82 -6.46
CA LYS A 165 30.00 -16.47 -6.22
C LYS A 165 28.73 -16.32 -7.05
N ILE A 166 27.58 -16.19 -6.38
CA ILE A 166 26.31 -15.92 -7.05
C ILE A 166 26.44 -14.50 -7.59
N ASP A 167 26.84 -14.39 -8.85
CA ASP A 167 26.85 -13.12 -9.54
C ASP A 167 25.39 -12.74 -9.77
N ILE A 168 24.93 -11.75 -9.01
CA ILE A 168 23.64 -11.12 -9.25
C ILE A 168 23.64 -10.65 -10.71
N ILE A 169 22.71 -11.21 -11.48
CA ILE A 169 22.45 -10.87 -12.89
C ILE A 169 22.07 -9.39 -12.97
N SER A 170 22.54 -8.72 -14.00
CA SER A 170 22.22 -7.30 -14.19
C SER A 170 20.77 -7.14 -14.60
N PHE A 171 20.07 -6.19 -13.97
CA PHE A 171 18.67 -5.92 -14.22
C PHE A 171 18.50 -4.73 -15.15
N ASN A 172 17.84 -4.94 -16.29
CA ASN A 172 17.64 -3.92 -17.32
C ASN A 172 16.30 -3.18 -17.23
N GLY A 173 15.37 -3.63 -16.38
CA GLY A 173 14.00 -3.12 -16.31
C GLY A 173 12.92 -4.09 -16.80
N ASP A 174 13.26 -5.32 -17.18
CA ASP A 174 12.31 -6.34 -17.60
C ASP A 174 11.47 -6.85 -16.42
N LYS A 175 10.19 -6.47 -16.37
CA LYS A 175 9.25 -6.84 -15.28
C LYS A 175 9.13 -8.36 -15.08
N THR A 176 9.31 -9.17 -16.13
CA THR A 176 9.22 -10.64 -16.02
C THR A 176 10.34 -11.23 -15.18
N LYS A 177 11.50 -10.56 -15.16
CA LYS A 177 12.71 -10.97 -14.43
C LYS A 177 12.89 -10.22 -13.12
N TRP A 178 11.94 -9.36 -12.75
CA TRP A 178 12.05 -8.56 -11.53
C TRP A 178 12.13 -9.43 -10.29
N ASN A 179 11.25 -10.43 -10.15
CA ASN A 179 11.23 -11.31 -8.97
C ASN A 179 12.54 -12.09 -8.83
N GLU A 180 13.05 -12.66 -9.93
CA GLU A 180 14.33 -13.39 -9.94
C GLU A 180 15.50 -12.49 -9.51
N PHE A 181 15.55 -11.25 -10.03
CA PHE A 181 16.57 -10.28 -9.63
C PHE A 181 16.41 -9.87 -8.16
N TRP A 182 15.20 -9.50 -7.74
CA TRP A 182 14.96 -8.96 -6.42
C TRP A 182 15.20 -10.01 -5.33
N ASP A 183 14.76 -11.25 -5.50
CA ASP A 183 14.99 -12.32 -4.52
C ASP A 183 16.48 -12.64 -4.36
N SER A 184 17.23 -12.65 -5.46
CA SER A 184 18.70 -12.81 -5.45
C SER A 184 19.41 -11.63 -4.78
N PHE A 185 18.99 -10.41 -5.08
CA PHE A 185 19.54 -9.19 -4.49
C PHE A 185 19.22 -9.08 -2.99
N GLU A 186 17.99 -9.41 -2.60
CA GLU A 186 17.50 -9.31 -1.23
C GLU A 186 18.25 -10.28 -0.31
N SER A 187 18.35 -11.55 -0.71
CA SER A 187 19.05 -12.59 0.05
C SER A 187 20.55 -12.36 0.18
N THR A 188 21.18 -11.77 -0.84
CA THR A 188 22.66 -11.61 -0.89
C THR A 188 23.12 -10.26 -0.32
N ILE A 189 22.38 -9.19 -0.56
CA ILE A 189 22.82 -7.81 -0.31
C ILE A 189 21.90 -7.10 0.70
N ASP A 190 20.58 -7.12 0.50
CA ASP A 190 19.65 -6.35 1.35
C ASP A 190 19.60 -6.90 2.78
N GLN A 191 19.51 -8.21 2.95
CA GLN A 191 19.49 -8.87 4.26
C GLN A 191 20.87 -8.97 4.93
N ASN A 192 21.95 -8.63 4.21
CA ASN A 192 23.30 -8.67 4.75
C ASN A 192 23.56 -7.49 5.70
N LYS A 193 23.54 -7.77 7.01
CA LYS A 193 23.77 -6.77 8.08
C LYS A 193 25.20 -6.23 8.14
N ARG A 194 26.15 -6.85 7.42
CA ARG A 194 27.55 -6.38 7.36
C ARG A 194 27.76 -5.25 6.34
N LEU A 195 26.79 -5.00 5.47
CA LEU A 195 26.85 -3.95 4.45
C LEU A 195 26.07 -2.73 4.91
N SER A 196 26.66 -1.54 4.75
CA SER A 196 25.94 -0.29 4.98
C SER A 196 24.95 -0.02 3.83
N ASN A 197 23.90 0.77 4.07
CA ASN A 197 22.96 1.15 2.99
C ASN A 197 23.66 1.89 1.83
N ILE A 198 24.78 2.58 2.11
CA ILE A 198 25.60 3.22 1.07
C ILE A 198 26.26 2.16 0.19
N ASP A 199 26.85 1.11 0.79
CA ASP A 199 27.47 0.01 0.05
C ASP A 199 26.44 -0.79 -0.75
N LYS A 200 25.28 -1.07 -0.14
CA LYS A 200 24.14 -1.70 -0.81
C LYS A 200 23.67 -0.87 -2.00
N PHE A 201 23.61 0.46 -1.87
CA PHE A 201 23.16 1.32 -2.94
C PHE A 201 24.18 1.41 -4.09
N ASN A 202 25.47 1.49 -3.78
CA ASN A 202 26.53 1.40 -4.79
C ASN A 202 26.44 0.08 -5.56
N TYR A 203 26.22 -1.02 -4.84
CA TYR A 203 26.09 -2.34 -5.45
C TYR A 203 24.84 -2.44 -6.32
N LEU A 204 23.70 -1.95 -5.83
CA LEU A 204 22.45 -1.84 -6.58
C LEU A 204 22.67 -1.07 -7.89
N LYS A 205 23.22 0.15 -7.83
CA LYS A 205 23.53 0.97 -9.02
C LYS A 205 24.46 0.27 -10.01
N SER A 206 25.38 -0.57 -9.56
CA SER A 206 26.29 -1.32 -10.42
C SER A 206 25.60 -2.47 -11.17
N LYS A 207 24.55 -3.04 -10.59
CA LYS A 207 23.79 -4.16 -11.15
C LYS A 207 22.56 -3.71 -11.96
N LEU A 208 22.17 -2.45 -11.88
CA LEU A 208 21.14 -1.89 -12.74
C LEU A 208 21.71 -1.38 -14.07
N VAL A 209 21.03 -1.73 -15.15
CA VAL A 209 21.30 -1.24 -16.52
C VAL A 209 20.00 -0.76 -17.16
N GLY A 210 20.08 -0.13 -18.33
CA GLY A 210 18.91 0.30 -19.10
C GLY A 210 17.90 1.14 -18.30
N ASP A 211 16.62 0.77 -18.42
CA ASP A 211 15.49 1.48 -17.84
C ASP A 211 15.49 1.43 -16.31
N ALA A 212 15.96 0.33 -15.73
CA ALA A 212 16.09 0.22 -14.28
C ALA A 212 17.12 1.20 -13.71
N LYS A 213 18.24 1.39 -14.41
CA LYS A 213 19.24 2.39 -14.03
C LYS A 213 18.71 3.81 -14.18
N TYR A 214 17.95 4.07 -15.25
CA TYR A 214 17.32 5.37 -15.48
C TYR A 214 16.29 5.71 -14.40
N ALA A 215 15.56 4.72 -13.88
CA ALA A 215 14.55 4.93 -12.84
C ALA A 215 15.12 5.56 -11.55
N ILE A 216 16.39 5.29 -11.23
CA ILE A 216 17.05 5.77 -10.01
C ILE A 216 18.23 6.72 -10.29
N SER A 217 18.39 7.19 -11.53
CA SER A 217 19.55 8.00 -11.92
C SER A 217 19.58 9.37 -11.23
N GLY A 218 18.41 9.93 -10.89
CA GLY A 218 18.28 11.19 -10.17
C GLY A 218 18.62 11.12 -8.68
N LEU A 219 18.88 9.92 -8.14
CA LEU A 219 19.21 9.73 -6.73
C LEU A 219 20.72 9.71 -6.51
N ASN A 220 21.19 10.56 -5.60
CA ASN A 220 22.56 10.53 -5.11
C ASN A 220 22.75 9.39 -4.12
N VAL A 221 23.94 8.79 -4.08
CA VAL A 221 24.24 7.70 -3.16
C VAL A 221 24.24 8.22 -1.72
N SER A 222 23.19 7.91 -0.96
CA SER A 222 23.07 8.20 0.48
C SER A 222 22.34 7.06 1.18
N HIS A 223 22.40 7.05 2.52
CA HIS A 223 21.75 6.04 3.34
C HIS A 223 20.21 6.05 3.16
N GLU A 224 19.63 7.24 3.11
CA GLU A 224 18.18 7.47 2.97
C GLU A 224 17.72 7.15 1.56
N ASN A 225 18.51 7.56 0.56
CA ASN A 225 18.18 7.37 -0.84
C ASN A 225 18.24 5.91 -1.28
N TYR A 226 18.93 5.04 -0.55
CA TYR A 226 18.87 3.58 -0.78
C TYR A 226 17.43 3.07 -0.64
N ILE A 227 16.77 3.43 0.46
CA ILE A 227 15.40 3.00 0.76
C ILE A 227 14.45 3.53 -0.31
N VAL A 228 14.63 4.80 -0.71
CA VAL A 228 13.85 5.43 -1.78
C VAL A 228 14.07 4.73 -3.12
N ALA A 229 15.32 4.41 -3.47
CA ALA A 229 15.66 3.72 -4.71
C ALA A 229 15.01 2.33 -4.79
N VAL A 230 15.04 1.56 -3.69
CA VAL A 230 14.39 0.25 -3.60
C VAL A 230 12.89 0.36 -3.82
N ASN A 231 12.24 1.34 -3.17
CA ASN A 231 10.80 1.55 -3.31
C ASN A 231 10.41 1.91 -4.75
N ILE A 232 11.16 2.81 -5.40
CA ILE A 232 10.92 3.18 -6.82
C ILE A 232 11.02 1.95 -7.73
N LEU A 233 12.00 1.08 -7.50
CA LEU A 233 12.19 -0.11 -8.32
C LEU A 233 11.07 -1.14 -8.09
N LYS A 234 10.68 -1.38 -6.82
CA LYS A 234 9.55 -2.25 -6.47
C LYS A 234 8.23 -1.74 -7.06
N GLU A 235 7.98 -0.44 -6.99
CA GLU A 235 6.74 0.15 -7.51
C GLU A 235 6.69 0.08 -9.05
N ARG A 236 7.81 0.35 -9.72
CA ARG A 236 7.87 0.45 -11.18
C ARG A 236 8.00 -0.91 -11.88
N PHE A 237 8.69 -1.87 -11.26
CA PHE A 237 9.00 -3.16 -11.88
C PHE A 237 8.40 -4.36 -11.13
N GLY A 238 8.06 -4.20 -9.84
CA GLY A 238 7.47 -5.26 -9.01
C GLY A 238 5.95 -5.27 -8.95
N ASN A 239 5.26 -4.24 -9.47
CA ASN A 239 3.80 -4.30 -9.62
C ASN A 239 3.42 -5.26 -10.76
N THR A 240 3.05 -6.47 -10.38
CA THR A 240 2.58 -7.56 -11.24
C THR A 240 1.23 -7.32 -11.90
N GLN A 241 0.63 -6.14 -11.76
CA GLN A 241 -0.67 -5.85 -12.37
C GLN A 241 -0.62 -5.84 -13.90
N ASP A 242 0.49 -5.38 -14.47
CA ASP A 242 0.70 -5.45 -15.93
C ASP A 242 0.96 -6.88 -16.43
N VAL A 243 1.52 -7.77 -15.59
CA VAL A 243 1.75 -9.19 -15.95
C VAL A 243 0.44 -9.97 -15.86
N ILE A 244 -0.39 -9.66 -14.86
CA ILE A 244 -1.75 -10.19 -14.73
C ILE A 244 -2.60 -9.71 -15.91
N ASP A 245 -2.53 -8.44 -16.29
CA ASP A 245 -3.24 -7.89 -17.45
C ASP A 245 -2.74 -8.50 -18.77
N LEU A 246 -1.43 -8.75 -18.90
CA LEU A 246 -0.86 -9.48 -20.04
C LEU A 246 -1.36 -10.93 -20.11
N HIS A 247 -1.38 -11.65 -18.98
CA HIS A 247 -1.91 -13.02 -18.90
C HIS A 247 -3.43 -13.03 -19.17
N TYR A 248 -4.17 -12.02 -18.71
CA TYR A 248 -5.60 -11.84 -19.00
C TYR A 248 -5.83 -11.60 -20.50
N CYS A 249 -5.02 -10.75 -21.13
CA CYS A 249 -5.08 -10.51 -22.57
C CYS A 249 -4.73 -11.76 -23.40
N GLU A 250 -3.73 -12.55 -22.99
CA GLU A 250 -3.37 -13.81 -23.65
C GLU A 250 -4.48 -14.86 -23.50
N MET A 251 -5.10 -14.99 -22.32
CA MET A 251 -6.23 -15.89 -22.09
C MET A 251 -7.48 -15.49 -22.89
N ILE A 252 -7.75 -14.19 -23.04
CA ILE A 252 -8.86 -13.66 -23.85
C ILE A 252 -8.62 -13.89 -25.35
N ASN A 253 -7.37 -13.76 -25.81
CA ASN A 253 -7.00 -13.98 -27.22
C ASN A 253 -6.98 -15.47 -27.63
N LEU A 254 -7.01 -16.41 -26.69
CA LEU A 254 -7.08 -17.85 -26.95
C LEU A 254 -8.51 -18.40 -26.98
N GLN A 255 -9.53 -17.62 -26.62
CA GLN A 255 -10.93 -18.04 -26.76
C GLN A 255 -11.48 -17.78 -28.16
N CYS A 256 -11.20 -18.71 -29.08
CA CYS A 256 -12.22 -19.11 -30.06
C CYS A 256 -11.97 -20.51 -30.64
N PRO A 257 -12.59 -21.57 -30.07
CA PRO A 257 -13.08 -22.66 -30.89
C PRO A 257 -14.43 -22.24 -31.47
N SER A 258 -14.38 -21.67 -32.67
CA SER A 258 -15.55 -21.58 -33.53
C SER A 258 -16.01 -22.99 -33.89
N ASN A 259 -16.94 -23.56 -33.12
CA ASN A 259 -17.71 -24.69 -33.61
C ASN A 259 -18.91 -24.15 -34.38
N LYS A 260 -18.66 -24.11 -35.70
CA LYS A 260 -19.63 -23.90 -36.77
C LYS A 260 -20.88 -24.76 -36.51
N THR A 261 -22.01 -24.11 -36.71
CA THR A 261 -23.28 -24.73 -37.06
C THR A 261 -23.08 -25.84 -38.09
N TYR A 262 -23.58 -27.04 -37.78
CA TYR A 262 -23.93 -28.02 -38.80
C TYR A 262 -25.42 -28.34 -38.62
N SER A 263 -26.15 -27.99 -39.68
CA SER A 263 -27.52 -28.33 -40.11
C SER A 263 -28.57 -28.71 -39.09
#